data_AF-A0A930BB37-F1
#
_entry.id   AF-A0A930BB37-F1
#
_cell.length_a   1.000
_cell.length_b   1.000
_cell.length_c   1.000
_cell.angle_alpha   90.00
_cell.angle_beta   90.00
_cell.angle_gamma   90.00
#
_symmetry.space_group_name_H-M   'P 1'
#
loop_
_entity.id
_entity.type
_entity.pdbx_description
1 polymer ?
#
loop_
_entity_poly.entity_id
_entity_poly.type
_entity_poly.pdbx_seq_one_letter_code
_entity_poly.pdbx_strand_id
1 'polypeptide(L)'
;MANENIFTTLGASNHAKEEREKNDFYATDNIAAHLLLENEPLKNIWECACGDGELAKVFDKAGVLGKASDLINRGYGEVGIDFLKYAGGWDGDIVTNPPYKHAEAFVRHAYEIIQPGRKVCMFLRLLFLESKGRQALFEECPLKTVYVSRKRIPAYKNNNQSNKSSAIAFCWFVWKKCYSGDPVIKWIN
;
A
#
# COMPACT_ATOMS: atom_id res chain seq x y z
N MET A 1 38.01 17.08 -5.64
CA MET A 1 36.64 17.00 -5.09
C MET A 1 35.94 15.84 -5.78
N ALA A 2 35.74 14.73 -5.07
CA ALA A 2 35.20 13.50 -5.63
C ALA A 2 33.67 13.61 -5.80
N ASN A 3 33.19 13.08 -6.92
CA ASN A 3 31.81 13.15 -7.38
C ASN A 3 30.92 12.24 -6.51
N GLU A 4 30.07 12.80 -5.64
CA GLU A 4 29.21 12.05 -4.70
C GLU A 4 28.10 11.20 -5.37
N ASN A 5 27.99 11.21 -6.69
CA ASN A 5 26.89 10.58 -7.43
C ASN A 5 27.08 9.09 -7.79
N ILE A 6 28.13 8.41 -7.28
CA ILE A 6 28.50 7.08 -7.80
C ILE A 6 27.77 5.91 -7.10
N PHE A 7 27.10 6.10 -5.95
CA PHE A 7 26.54 4.96 -5.19
C PHE A 7 25.16 5.19 -4.54
N THR A 8 24.17 5.75 -5.25
CA THR A 8 22.77 5.55 -4.84
C THR A 8 22.26 4.20 -5.35
N THR A 9 22.57 3.14 -4.60
CA THR A 9 22.05 1.79 -4.86
C THR A 9 20.54 1.79 -4.67
N LEU A 10 19.79 1.16 -5.60
CA LEU A 10 18.33 1.02 -5.54
C LEU A 10 17.90 0.55 -4.15
N GLY A 11 17.15 1.39 -3.43
CA GLY A 11 16.56 1.00 -2.15
C GLY A 11 17.51 0.89 -0.95
N ALA A 12 18.78 1.30 -1.06
CA ALA A 12 19.68 1.39 0.08
C ALA A 12 19.51 2.74 0.80
N SER A 13 18.81 2.75 1.93
CA SER A 13 18.70 3.93 2.81
C SER A 13 19.62 3.82 4.05
N ASN A 14 20.61 2.92 4.04
CA ASN A 14 21.47 2.66 5.21
C ASN A 14 22.53 3.74 5.48
N HIS A 15 22.62 4.79 4.67
CA HIS A 15 23.58 5.88 4.85
C HIS A 15 22.95 7.27 5.04
N ALA A 16 21.63 7.36 5.26
CA ALA A 16 21.01 8.61 5.68
C ALA A 16 21.22 8.84 7.19
N LYS A 17 21.83 9.97 7.57
CA LYS A 17 22.02 10.43 8.96
C LYS A 17 20.71 10.87 9.66
N GLU A 18 19.56 10.46 9.15
CA GLU A 18 18.26 10.84 9.70
C GLU A 18 17.69 9.72 10.58
N GLU A 19 17.23 10.08 11.78
CA GLU A 19 16.51 9.18 12.67
C GLU A 19 15.30 8.56 11.92
N ARG A 20 15.27 7.22 11.88
CA ARG A 20 14.09 6.49 11.46
C ARG A 20 12.96 6.87 12.41
N GLU A 21 11.86 7.39 11.85
CA GLU A 21 10.66 7.60 12.66
C GLU A 21 10.11 6.25 13.09
N LYS A 22 9.69 6.17 14.36
CA LYS A 22 9.31 4.93 15.03
C LYS A 22 8.11 4.22 14.38
N ASN A 23 7.35 4.92 13.52
CA ASN A 23 6.02 4.52 13.06
C ASN A 23 5.80 4.52 11.52
N ASP A 24 6.84 4.68 10.69
CA ASP A 24 6.81 4.48 9.21
C ASP A 24 5.60 5.12 8.45
N PHE A 25 5.31 6.42 8.66
CA PHE A 25 4.24 7.13 7.92
C PHE A 25 4.70 7.65 6.54
N TYR A 26 3.94 7.34 5.48
CA TYR A 26 4.17 7.83 4.10
C TYR A 26 2.88 8.39 3.50
N ALA A 27 2.89 9.68 3.19
CA ALA A 27 1.87 10.37 2.42
C ALA A 27 1.94 9.88 0.96
N THR A 28 0.82 9.38 0.43
CA THR A 28 0.70 8.87 -0.93
C THR A 28 0.00 9.91 -1.79
N ASP A 29 0.69 10.38 -2.82
CA ASP A 29 0.08 11.30 -3.81
C ASP A 29 -1.21 10.70 -4.38
N ASN A 30 -2.27 11.50 -4.42
CA ASN A 30 -3.62 11.15 -4.89
C ASN A 30 -3.62 10.41 -6.24
N ILE A 31 -2.59 10.64 -7.07
CA ILE A 31 -2.37 9.95 -8.34
C ILE A 31 -2.37 8.42 -8.17
N ALA A 32 -1.81 7.86 -7.10
CA ALA A 32 -1.80 6.41 -6.89
C ALA A 32 -3.22 5.85 -6.74
N ALA A 33 -4.08 6.52 -5.97
CA ALA A 33 -5.47 6.12 -5.77
C ALA A 33 -6.27 6.24 -7.08
N HIS A 34 -6.09 7.33 -7.83
CA HIS A 34 -6.74 7.53 -9.13
C HIS A 34 -6.36 6.44 -10.13
N LEU A 35 -5.06 6.16 -10.30
CA LEU A 35 -4.60 5.11 -11.20
C LEU A 35 -5.12 3.72 -10.80
N LEU A 36 -5.24 3.44 -9.50
CA LEU A 36 -5.86 2.19 -9.05
C LEU A 36 -7.32 2.11 -9.47
N LEU A 37 -8.11 3.16 -9.21
CA LEU A 37 -9.54 3.21 -9.57
C LEU A 37 -9.79 3.09 -11.08
N GLU A 38 -8.90 3.66 -11.90
CA GLU A 38 -8.97 3.56 -13.37
C GLU A 38 -8.73 2.15 -13.88
N ASN A 39 -7.93 1.34 -13.17
CA ASN A 39 -7.43 0.06 -13.66
C ASN A 39 -8.02 -1.16 -12.94
N GLU A 40 -8.53 -1.00 -11.73
CA GLU A 40 -9.10 -2.08 -10.93
C GLU A 40 -10.48 -1.67 -10.38
N PRO A 41 -11.57 -2.37 -10.78
CA PRO A 41 -12.89 -2.05 -10.28
C PRO A 41 -13.00 -2.44 -8.80
N LEU A 42 -13.29 -1.46 -7.94
CA LEU A 42 -13.34 -1.64 -6.49
C LEU A 42 -14.72 -1.24 -5.97
N LYS A 43 -15.14 -1.86 -4.87
CA LYS A 43 -16.41 -1.54 -4.20
C LYS A 43 -16.22 -1.57 -2.69
N ASN A 44 -16.98 -0.72 -1.98
CA ASN A 44 -17.07 -0.71 -0.52
C ASN A 44 -15.68 -0.82 0.13
N ILE A 45 -14.81 0.15 -0.19
CA ILE A 45 -13.41 0.13 0.19
C ILE A 45 -13.26 0.37 1.69
N TRP A 46 -12.46 -0.45 2.36
CA TRP A 46 -11.91 -0.13 3.67
C TRP A 46 -10.44 0.29 3.53
N GLU A 47 -10.15 1.56 3.83
CA GLU A 47 -8.79 2.04 4.08
C GLU A 47 -8.46 1.88 5.58
N CYS A 48 -7.80 0.77 5.92
CA CYS A 48 -7.63 0.33 7.32
C CYS A 48 -6.40 0.88 8.05
N ALA A 49 -5.56 1.66 7.35
CA ALA A 49 -4.48 2.44 7.94
C ALA A 49 -4.46 3.83 7.27
N CYS A 50 -5.56 4.57 7.44
CA CYS A 50 -5.85 5.74 6.62
C CYS A 50 -5.01 6.98 6.92
N GLY A 51 -4.30 7.02 8.05
CA GLY A 51 -3.53 8.18 8.45
C GLY A 51 -4.37 9.46 8.46
N ASP A 52 -3.94 10.48 7.71
CA ASP A 52 -4.64 11.76 7.51
C ASP A 52 -5.68 11.73 6.37
N GLY A 53 -5.93 10.56 5.78
CA GLY A 53 -7.01 10.27 4.86
C GLY A 53 -6.72 10.56 3.39
N GLU A 54 -5.46 10.62 2.96
CA GLU A 54 -5.12 10.93 1.57
C GLU A 54 -5.79 9.99 0.55
N LEU A 55 -5.71 8.66 0.74
CA LEU A 55 -6.38 7.74 -0.18
C LEU A 55 -7.89 7.73 0.03
N ALA A 56 -8.38 7.69 1.28
CA ALA A 56 -9.81 7.67 1.58
C ALA A 56 -10.56 8.85 0.98
N LYS A 57 -10.00 10.07 1.01
CA LYS A 57 -10.65 11.23 0.39
C LYS A 57 -10.85 11.04 -1.12
N VAL A 58 -9.93 10.38 -1.80
CA VAL A 58 -10.09 10.04 -3.23
C VAL A 58 -11.17 8.98 -3.43
N PHE A 59 -11.18 7.93 -2.60
CA PHE A 59 -12.18 6.87 -2.66
C PHE A 59 -13.60 7.36 -2.31
N ASP A 60 -13.71 8.29 -1.36
CA ASP A 60 -14.95 8.93 -0.93
C ASP A 60 -15.53 9.78 -2.07
N LYS A 61 -14.70 10.62 -2.70
CA LYS A 61 -15.07 11.41 -3.87
C LYS A 61 -15.52 10.53 -5.05
N ALA A 62 -14.95 9.33 -5.19
CA ALA A 62 -15.35 8.36 -6.21
C ALA A 62 -16.62 7.56 -5.82
N GLY A 63 -17.18 7.76 -4.62
CA GLY A 63 -18.38 7.08 -4.15
C GLY A 63 -18.19 5.61 -3.82
N VAL A 64 -16.95 5.17 -3.57
CA VAL A 64 -16.60 3.77 -3.32
C VAL A 64 -16.02 3.52 -1.93
N LEU A 65 -15.76 4.57 -1.13
CA LEU A 65 -15.32 4.42 0.26
C LEU A 65 -16.47 3.85 1.12
N GLY A 66 -16.20 2.76 1.81
CA GLY A 66 -17.07 2.18 2.83
C GLY A 66 -16.63 2.53 4.25
N LYS A 67 -15.32 2.44 4.51
CA LYS A 67 -14.74 2.70 5.83
C LYS A 67 -13.33 3.25 5.73
N ALA A 68 -12.98 4.18 6.62
CA ALA A 68 -11.61 4.61 6.86
C ALA A 68 -11.31 4.50 8.35
N SER A 69 -10.17 3.92 8.71
CA SER A 69 -9.75 3.79 10.11
C SER A 69 -8.24 3.81 10.26
N ASP A 70 -7.77 4.21 11.44
CA ASP A 70 -6.35 4.13 11.82
C ASP A 70 -6.21 3.82 13.31
N LEU A 71 -5.08 3.22 13.68
CA LEU A 71 -4.74 2.98 15.08
C LEU A 71 -4.42 4.31 15.80
N ILE A 72 -3.82 5.27 15.10
CA ILE A 72 -3.35 6.53 15.66
C ILE A 72 -4.18 7.69 15.08
N ASN A 73 -4.61 8.60 15.94
CA ASN A 73 -5.33 9.79 15.51
C ASN A 73 -4.44 10.71 14.66
N ARG A 74 -4.81 10.90 13.39
CA ARG A 74 -4.20 11.88 12.49
C ARG A 74 -5.23 12.81 11.83
N GLY A 75 -6.42 12.93 12.43
CA GLY A 75 -7.46 13.86 11.99
C GLY A 75 -8.37 13.34 10.87
N TYR A 76 -8.34 12.02 10.56
CA TYR A 76 -9.26 11.41 9.59
C TYR A 76 -9.61 9.97 10.00
N GLY A 77 -10.83 9.53 9.64
CA GLY A 77 -11.31 8.16 9.87
C GLY A 77 -11.63 7.82 11.32
N GLU A 78 -12.07 6.58 11.54
CA GLU A 78 -12.26 6.00 12.88
C GLU A 78 -10.91 5.75 13.55
N VAL A 79 -10.73 6.28 14.75
CA VAL A 79 -9.47 6.22 15.51
C VAL A 79 -9.47 5.06 16.50
N GLY A 80 -8.31 4.45 16.72
CA GLY A 80 -8.10 3.43 17.75
C GLY A 80 -8.39 2.01 17.25
N ILE A 81 -8.57 1.85 15.95
CA ILE A 81 -8.82 0.55 15.33
C ILE A 81 -7.47 -0.09 14.99
N ASP A 82 -7.09 -1.11 15.78
CA ASP A 82 -5.95 -1.97 15.44
C ASP A 82 -6.39 -2.98 14.38
N PHE A 83 -6.08 -2.68 13.11
CA PHE A 83 -6.48 -3.52 11.98
C PHE A 83 -6.05 -4.98 12.15
N LEU A 84 -4.84 -5.24 12.65
CA LEU A 84 -4.33 -6.61 12.81
C LEU A 84 -5.00 -7.40 13.94
N LYS A 85 -5.82 -6.75 14.77
CA LYS A 85 -6.61 -7.37 15.83
C LYS A 85 -8.11 -7.34 15.56
N TYR A 86 -8.53 -6.80 14.42
CA TYR A 86 -9.94 -6.75 14.06
C TYR A 86 -10.46 -8.18 13.83
N ALA A 87 -11.48 -8.60 14.58
CA ALA A 87 -11.98 -9.98 14.54
C ALA A 87 -13.25 -10.15 13.67
N GLY A 88 -13.70 -9.10 12.99
CA GLY A 88 -14.90 -9.14 12.15
C GLY A 88 -14.62 -9.57 10.71
N GLY A 89 -15.68 -9.73 9.92
CA GLY A 89 -15.59 -9.87 8.46
C GLY A 89 -15.73 -8.51 7.75
N TRP A 90 -15.40 -8.49 6.46
CA TRP A 90 -15.63 -7.33 5.58
C TRP A 90 -16.20 -7.78 4.21
N ASP A 91 -17.41 -7.31 3.86
CA ASP A 91 -17.99 -7.49 2.51
C ASP A 91 -17.66 -6.30 1.62
N GLY A 92 -16.37 -6.17 1.32
CA GLY A 92 -15.85 -5.10 0.49
C GLY A 92 -14.40 -5.36 0.15
N ASP A 93 -13.81 -4.44 -0.59
CA ASP A 93 -12.38 -4.50 -0.89
C ASP A 93 -11.59 -3.76 0.20
N ILE A 94 -10.36 -4.18 0.47
CA ILE A 94 -9.45 -3.50 1.41
C ILE A 94 -8.35 -2.85 0.58
N VAL A 95 -8.18 -1.53 0.73
CA VAL A 95 -7.22 -0.75 -0.06
C VAL A 95 -6.48 0.20 0.86
N THR A 96 -5.16 0.06 0.99
CA THR A 96 -4.39 0.90 1.92
C THR A 96 -2.92 1.04 1.50
N ASN A 97 -2.25 2.07 2.02
CA ASN A 97 -0.79 2.15 2.08
C ASN A 97 -0.36 1.75 3.51
N PRO A 98 -0.09 0.45 3.78
CA PRO A 98 0.12 -0.01 5.15
C PRO A 98 1.51 0.41 5.68
N PRO A 99 1.73 0.41 7.00
CA PRO A 99 3.07 0.51 7.56
C PRO A 99 3.96 -0.63 7.01
N TYR A 100 5.04 -0.30 6.28
CA TYR A 100 5.78 -1.29 5.48
C TYR A 100 6.42 -2.42 6.29
N LYS A 101 6.78 -2.17 7.56
CA LYS A 101 7.24 -3.20 8.49
C LYS A 101 6.20 -4.31 8.73
N HIS A 102 4.92 -3.99 8.59
CA HIS A 102 3.80 -4.88 8.87
C HIS A 102 3.03 -5.29 7.61
N ALA A 103 3.52 -4.95 6.41
CA ALA A 103 2.81 -5.16 5.15
C ALA A 103 2.34 -6.61 4.93
N GLU A 104 3.18 -7.61 5.24
CA GLU A 104 2.78 -9.02 5.11
C GLU A 104 1.63 -9.39 6.05
N ALA A 105 1.70 -8.98 7.32
CA ALA A 105 0.63 -9.23 8.29
C ALA A 105 -0.69 -8.57 7.84
N PHE A 106 -0.60 -7.36 7.29
CA PHE A 106 -1.75 -6.65 6.71
C PHE A 106 -2.36 -7.43 5.53
N VAL A 107 -1.55 -7.96 4.61
CA VAL A 107 -2.06 -8.76 3.49
C VAL A 107 -2.78 -10.01 4.00
N ARG A 108 -2.14 -10.77 4.89
CA ARG A 108 -2.70 -12.03 5.42
C ARG A 108 -4.01 -11.80 6.13
N HIS A 109 -4.04 -10.82 7.04
CA HIS A 109 -5.25 -10.49 7.78
C HIS A 109 -6.36 -9.96 6.87
N ALA A 110 -6.04 -9.05 5.94
CA ALA A 110 -7.00 -8.56 4.96
C ALA A 110 -7.58 -9.71 4.12
N TYR A 111 -6.75 -10.65 3.67
CA TYR A 111 -7.17 -11.79 2.87
C TYR A 111 -8.07 -12.75 3.67
N GLU A 112 -7.81 -12.91 4.97
CA GLU A 112 -8.62 -13.72 5.89
C GLU A 112 -10.03 -13.14 6.05
N ILE A 113 -10.17 -11.84 6.31
CA ILE A 113 -11.45 -11.24 6.71
C ILE A 113 -12.38 -10.86 5.56
N ILE A 114 -11.86 -10.70 4.34
CA ILE A 114 -12.69 -10.37 3.17
C ILE A 114 -13.48 -11.59 2.66
N GLN A 115 -14.60 -11.33 1.97
CA GLN A 115 -15.40 -12.39 1.34
C GLN A 115 -14.79 -12.92 0.02
N PRO A 116 -15.13 -14.14 -0.43
CA PRO A 116 -14.72 -14.66 -1.74
C PRO A 116 -15.00 -13.66 -2.87
N GLY A 117 -14.03 -13.49 -3.78
CA GLY A 117 -14.12 -12.56 -4.90
C GLY A 117 -13.87 -11.09 -4.58
N ARG A 118 -13.77 -10.70 -3.30
CA ARG A 118 -13.27 -9.37 -2.87
C ARG A 118 -11.75 -9.28 -3.04
N LYS A 119 -11.23 -8.05 -2.96
CA LYS A 119 -9.83 -7.73 -3.24
C LYS A 119 -9.12 -7.12 -2.05
N VAL A 120 -7.82 -7.40 -1.98
CA VAL A 120 -6.87 -6.70 -1.12
C VAL A 120 -5.91 -5.95 -2.04
N CYS A 121 -5.79 -4.64 -1.86
CA CYS A 121 -4.91 -3.77 -2.64
C CYS A 121 -3.94 -3.07 -1.68
N MET A 122 -2.64 -3.33 -1.82
CA MET A 122 -1.61 -2.73 -0.98
C MET A 122 -0.67 -1.88 -1.83
N PHE A 123 -0.49 -0.62 -1.48
CA PHE A 123 0.52 0.23 -2.10
C PHE A 123 1.87 -0.03 -1.42
N LEU A 124 2.80 -0.66 -2.14
CA LEU A 124 4.07 -1.15 -1.58
C LEU A 124 5.22 -0.90 -2.54
N ARG A 125 6.44 -1.08 -2.05
CA ARG A 125 7.66 -1.06 -2.88
C ARG A 125 7.69 -2.30 -3.78
N LEU A 126 8.18 -2.17 -5.02
CA LEU A 126 8.33 -3.30 -5.94
C LEU A 126 9.18 -4.44 -5.36
N LEU A 127 10.19 -4.10 -4.56
CA LEU A 127 11.03 -5.06 -3.81
C LEU A 127 10.23 -5.92 -2.81
N PHE A 128 8.95 -5.63 -2.57
CA PHE A 128 8.07 -6.53 -1.84
C PHE A 128 7.91 -7.90 -2.55
N LEU A 129 8.15 -8.00 -3.85
CA LEU A 129 8.21 -9.30 -4.54
C LEU A 129 9.41 -10.16 -4.10
N GLU A 130 10.52 -9.53 -3.71
CA GLU A 130 11.79 -10.21 -3.50
C GLU A 130 12.03 -10.47 -2.00
N SER A 131 11.48 -11.56 -1.47
CA SER A 131 11.86 -12.10 -0.15
C SER A 131 11.63 -13.59 -0.08
N LYS A 132 12.65 -14.33 0.35
CA LYS A 132 12.54 -15.77 0.65
C LYS A 132 11.43 -16.07 1.65
N GLY A 133 11.20 -15.19 2.62
CA GLY A 133 10.16 -15.38 3.63
C GLY A 133 8.73 -15.21 3.10
N ARG A 134 8.55 -14.49 1.98
CA ARG A 134 7.22 -14.20 1.41
C ARG A 134 6.75 -15.24 0.41
N GLN A 135 7.52 -16.29 0.13
CA GLN A 135 7.05 -17.39 -0.71
C GLN A 135 5.73 -17.96 -0.17
N ALA A 136 5.67 -18.26 1.13
CA ALA A 136 4.47 -18.76 1.80
C ALA A 136 3.28 -17.79 1.66
N LEU A 137 3.52 -16.48 1.75
CA LEU A 137 2.48 -15.46 1.54
C LEU A 137 1.83 -15.62 0.16
N PHE A 138 2.63 -15.75 -0.89
CA PHE A 138 2.11 -15.81 -2.26
C PHE A 138 1.51 -17.18 -2.62
N GLU A 139 1.89 -18.25 -1.92
CA GLU A 139 1.27 -19.57 -2.03
C GLU A 139 -0.10 -19.62 -1.31
N GLU A 140 -0.17 -19.10 -0.09
CA GLU A 140 -1.41 -19.08 0.71
C GLU A 140 -2.41 -18.01 0.23
N CYS A 141 -1.90 -16.87 -0.23
CA CYS A 141 -2.67 -15.76 -0.78
C CYS A 141 -2.19 -15.50 -2.21
N PRO A 142 -2.73 -16.22 -3.22
CA PRO A 142 -2.33 -16.05 -4.61
C PRO A 142 -2.49 -14.61 -5.09
N LEU A 143 -1.36 -14.01 -5.49
CA LEU A 143 -1.31 -12.66 -6.03
C LEU A 143 -1.95 -12.65 -7.42
N LYS A 144 -2.84 -11.68 -7.68
CA LYS A 144 -3.54 -11.55 -8.96
C LYS A 144 -2.82 -10.59 -9.90
N THR A 145 -2.47 -9.40 -9.42
CA THR A 145 -1.91 -8.36 -10.29
C THR A 145 -0.95 -7.46 -9.53
N VAL A 146 0.14 -7.07 -10.18
CA VAL A 146 0.99 -5.96 -9.76
C VAL A 146 0.87 -4.84 -10.78
N TYR A 147 0.31 -3.70 -10.38
CA TYR A 147 0.28 -2.50 -11.21
C TYR A 147 1.52 -1.64 -10.95
N VAL A 148 2.42 -1.60 -11.93
CA VAL A 148 3.67 -0.84 -11.89
C VAL A 148 3.49 0.46 -12.66
N SER A 149 3.69 1.58 -11.98
CA SER A 149 3.64 2.89 -12.62
C SER A 149 4.81 3.09 -13.58
N ARG A 150 4.56 3.54 -14.82
CA ARG A 150 5.63 3.84 -15.81
C ARG A 150 6.42 5.08 -15.42
N LYS A 151 5.73 6.06 -14.82
CA LYS A 151 6.33 7.24 -14.19
C LYS A 151 6.54 6.99 -12.71
N ARG A 152 7.51 7.66 -12.07
CA ARG A 152 7.65 7.55 -10.62
C ARG A 152 6.48 8.25 -9.94
N ILE A 153 5.77 7.52 -9.08
CA ILE A 153 4.80 8.11 -8.16
C ILE A 153 5.59 8.54 -6.92
N PRO A 154 5.59 9.83 -6.56
CA PRO A 154 6.23 10.26 -5.33
C PRO A 154 5.43 9.75 -4.12
N ALA A 155 6.15 9.23 -3.14
CA ALA A 155 5.62 8.98 -1.79
C ALA A 155 6.46 9.81 -0.83
N TYR A 156 5.81 10.69 -0.09
CA TYR A 156 6.49 11.66 0.76
C TYR A 156 6.43 11.20 2.21
N LYS A 157 7.57 11.15 2.89
CA LYS A 157 7.60 10.97 4.34
C LYS A 157 7.00 12.24 4.98
N ASN A 158 6.00 12.10 5.85
CA ASN A 158 5.37 13.20 6.59
C ASN A 158 4.82 14.36 5.73
N ASN A 159 4.34 14.08 4.51
CA ASN A 159 3.87 15.12 3.57
C ASN A 159 4.91 16.21 3.26
N ASN A 160 6.20 15.93 3.53
CA ASN A 160 7.27 16.87 3.30
C ASN A 160 7.75 16.78 1.84
N GLN A 161 7.21 17.65 0.99
CA GLN A 161 7.51 17.71 -0.44
C GLN A 161 8.95 18.19 -0.75
N SER A 162 9.71 18.65 0.25
CA SER A 162 11.09 19.13 0.06
C SER A 162 12.11 18.01 -0.22
N ASN A 163 11.75 16.75 0.03
CA ASN A 163 12.59 15.61 -0.29
C ASN A 163 12.40 15.18 -1.76
N LYS A 164 13.50 15.28 -2.55
CA LYS A 164 13.57 14.79 -3.93
C LYS A 164 13.04 13.36 -4.02
N SER A 165 12.30 13.06 -5.09
CA SER A 165 11.80 11.70 -5.42
C SER A 165 12.87 10.66 -5.12
N SER A 166 12.64 9.86 -4.09
CA SER A 166 13.49 8.71 -3.78
C SER A 166 13.52 7.78 -4.99
N ALA A 167 14.62 7.04 -5.19
CA ALA A 167 14.76 6.07 -6.28
C ALA A 167 13.90 4.79 -6.09
N ILE A 168 12.83 4.89 -5.30
CA ILE A 168 11.99 3.78 -4.89
C ILE A 168 10.83 3.64 -5.88
N ALA A 169 10.70 2.47 -6.50
CA ALA A 169 9.54 2.11 -7.30
C ALA A 169 8.42 1.60 -6.39
N PHE A 170 7.31 2.34 -6.33
CA PHE A 170 6.07 1.91 -5.69
C PHE A 170 5.09 1.34 -6.72
N CYS A 171 4.28 0.39 -6.30
CA CYS A 171 3.28 -0.28 -7.11
C CYS A 171 2.08 -0.72 -6.26
N TRP A 172 0.95 -0.97 -6.93
CA TRP A 172 -0.20 -1.61 -6.29
C TRP A 172 -0.11 -3.12 -6.46
N PHE A 173 -0.13 -3.82 -5.32
CA PHE A 173 -0.29 -5.26 -5.28
C PHE A 173 -1.75 -5.59 -5.04
N VAL A 174 -2.34 -6.40 -5.93
CA VAL A 174 -3.75 -6.78 -5.87
C VAL A 174 -3.86 -8.29 -5.71
N TRP A 175 -4.48 -8.69 -4.61
CA TRP A 175 -4.97 -10.04 -4.38
C TRP A 175 -6.48 -10.07 -4.60
N LYS A 176 -7.00 -11.21 -5.05
CA LYS A 176 -8.44 -11.49 -5.07
C LYS A 176 -8.66 -12.80 -4.33
N LYS A 177 -9.59 -12.82 -3.36
CA LYS A 177 -9.88 -14.04 -2.62
C LYS A 177 -10.44 -15.11 -3.54
N CYS A 178 -9.92 -16.33 -3.43
CA CYS A 178 -10.19 -17.46 -4.32
C CYS A 178 -9.69 -17.28 -5.77
N TYR A 179 -8.63 -16.49 -5.97
CA TYR A 179 -7.94 -16.44 -7.26
C TYR A 179 -7.04 -17.67 -7.44
N SER A 180 -7.01 -18.22 -8.66
CA SER A 180 -6.29 -19.47 -8.99
C SER A 180 -5.45 -19.37 -10.27
N GLY A 181 -5.22 -18.16 -10.79
CA GLY A 181 -4.40 -17.95 -11.98
C GLY A 181 -2.98 -17.50 -11.63
N ASP A 182 -2.19 -17.27 -12.67
CA ASP A 182 -0.83 -16.74 -12.51
C ASP A 182 -0.82 -15.22 -12.25
N PRO A 183 0.05 -14.72 -11.36
CA PRO A 183 0.20 -13.29 -11.15
C PRO A 183 0.62 -12.59 -12.44
N VAL A 184 -0.05 -11.49 -12.80
CA VAL A 184 0.31 -10.65 -13.96
C VAL A 184 0.88 -9.30 -13.54
N ILE A 185 1.85 -8.82 -14.29
CA ILE A 185 2.35 -7.44 -14.18
C ILE A 185 1.64 -6.58 -15.22
N LYS A 186 1.13 -5.43 -14.80
CA LYS A 186 0.52 -4.44 -15.69
C LYS A 186 1.18 -3.08 -15.47
N TRP A 187 1.52 -2.41 -16.56
CA TRP A 187 2.02 -1.04 -16.49
C TRP A 187 0.88 -0.05 -16.54
N ILE A 188 0.87 0.93 -15.64
CA ILE A 188 -0.12 2.01 -15.57
C ILE A 188 0.58 3.36 -15.76
N ASN A 189 -0.13 4.32 -16.36
CA ASN A 189 0.32 5.68 -16.76
C ASN A 189 1.43 5.81 -17.81
#